data_AF-R9IHM4-F1
#
_entry.id   AF-R9IHM4-F1
#
_cell.length_a   1.000
_cell.length_b   1.000
_cell.length_c   1.000
_cell.angle_alpha   90.00
_cell.angle_beta   90.00
_cell.angle_gamma   90.00
#
_symmetry.space_group_name_H-M   'P 1'
#
loop_
_entity.id
_entity.type
_entity.pdbx_description
1 polymer ?
#
loop_
_entity_poly.entity_id
_entity_poly.type
_entity_poly.pdbx_seq_one_letter_code
_entity_poly.pdbx_strand_id
1 'polypeptide(L)'
;MKVSEKMILTYINKYKEMNFDILSKELGLPVSSLLGVADGLLQNGYIKSVDQEFFVTEKGKKEAYGFWNEISIVEEEDTKQDFSWDELYIPKNFLEKI
;
A
#
# COMPACT_ATOMS: atom_id res chain seq x y z
N MET A 1 -2.95 8.82 18.88
CA MET A 1 -2.43 8.81 17.49
C MET A 1 -3.60 9.02 16.55
N LYS A 2 -3.45 9.92 15.57
CA LYS A 2 -4.49 10.29 14.60
C LYS A 2 -4.71 9.18 13.56
N VAL A 3 -5.85 9.21 12.88
CA VAL A 3 -6.18 8.24 11.83
C VAL A 3 -5.16 8.30 10.68
N SER A 4 -4.77 9.50 10.24
CA SER A 4 -3.76 9.69 9.19
C SER A 4 -2.39 9.10 9.55
N GLU A 5 -1.97 9.23 10.81
CA GLU A 5 -0.74 8.63 11.33
C GLU A 5 -0.80 7.10 11.27
N LYS A 6 -1.92 6.51 11.71
CA LYS A 6 -2.15 5.06 11.63
C LYS A 6 -2.16 4.54 10.19
N MET A 7 -2.75 5.30 9.28
CA MET A 7 -2.79 4.94 7.86
C MET A 7 -1.39 4.94 7.25
N ILE A 8 -0.61 6.00 7.45
CA ILE A 8 0.78 6.06 6.94
C ILE A 8 1.63 4.90 7.50
N LEU A 9 1.50 4.60 8.81
CA LEU A 9 2.19 3.45 9.40
C LEU A 9 1.77 2.12 8.78
N THR A 10 0.48 1.96 8.49
CA THR A 10 -0.04 0.72 7.89
C THR A 10 0.45 0.55 6.46
N TYR A 11 0.50 1.63 5.68
CA TYR A 11 1.05 1.63 4.32
C TYR A 11 2.53 1.21 4.31
N ILE A 12 3.37 1.91 5.09
CA ILE A 12 4.81 1.61 5.14
C ILE A 12 5.04 0.18 5.66
N ASN A 13 4.22 -0.28 6.62
CA ASN A 13 4.35 -1.64 7.13
C ASN A 13 4.03 -2.70 6.05
N LYS A 14 3.06 -2.42 5.16
CA LYS A 14 2.67 -3.33 4.10
C LYS A 14 3.64 -3.32 2.91
N TYR A 15 3.91 -2.13 2.36
CA TYR A 15 4.66 -1.99 1.10
C TYR A 15 6.16 -1.83 1.31
N LYS A 16 6.62 -1.60 2.55
CA LYS A 16 8.03 -1.34 2.89
C LYS A 16 8.63 -0.13 2.16
N GLU A 17 7.78 0.73 1.62
CA GLU A 17 8.14 1.95 0.92
C GLU A 17 7.29 3.11 1.42
N MET A 18 7.73 4.32 1.13
CA MET A 18 6.99 5.55 1.41
C MET A 18 6.80 6.32 0.11
N ASN A 19 5.68 6.08 -0.56
CA ASN A 19 5.29 6.82 -1.75
C ASN A 19 4.21 7.85 -1.39
N PHE A 20 4.62 9.11 -1.28
CA PHE A 20 3.74 10.20 -0.91
C PHE A 20 2.66 10.49 -1.95
N ASP A 21 2.91 10.22 -3.23
CA ASP A 21 1.95 10.47 -4.30
C ASP A 21 0.79 9.47 -4.23
N ILE A 22 1.09 8.20 -3.97
CA ILE A 22 0.06 7.15 -3.78
C ILE A 22 -0.72 7.43 -2.50
N LEU A 23 -0.03 7.68 -1.38
CA LEU A 23 -0.66 8.01 -0.10
C LEU A 23 -1.54 9.26 -0.19
N SER A 24 -1.14 10.26 -0.98
CA SER A 24 -1.91 11.48 -1.20
C SER A 24 -3.23 11.19 -1.88
N LYS A 25 -3.23 10.31 -2.89
CA LYS A 25 -4.44 9.86 -3.59
C LYS A 25 -5.34 9.01 -2.70
N GLU A 26 -4.78 8.00 -2.03
CA GLU A 26 -5.55 7.07 -1.18
C GLU A 26 -6.17 7.74 0.04
N LEU A 27 -5.49 8.74 0.63
CA LEU A 27 -5.97 9.44 1.83
C LEU A 27 -6.70 10.74 1.51
N GLY A 28 -6.70 11.21 0.27
CA GLY A 28 -7.23 12.51 -0.13
C GLY A 28 -6.55 13.69 0.57
N LEU A 29 -5.27 13.54 0.95
CA LEU A 29 -4.50 14.53 1.70
C LEU A 29 -3.38 15.10 0.83
N PRO A 30 -3.10 16.42 0.89
CA PRO A 30 -1.97 16.99 0.17
C PRO A 30 -0.64 16.44 0.71
N VAL A 31 0.33 16.24 -0.19
CA VAL A 31 1.68 15.72 0.13
C VAL A 31 2.36 16.50 1.26
N SER A 32 2.19 17.82 1.30
CA SER A 32 2.76 18.67 2.38
C SER A 32 2.26 18.27 3.77
N SER A 33 0.97 17.92 3.90
CA SER A 33 0.41 17.42 5.15
C SER A 33 0.95 16.04 5.50
N LEU A 34 1.12 15.16 4.51
CA LEU A 34 1.68 13.82 4.72
C LEU A 34 3.15 13.87 5.17
N LEU A 35 3.94 14.79 4.62
CA LEU A 35 5.32 15.04 5.05
C LEU A 35 5.39 15.47 6.51
N GLY A 36 4.51 16.40 6.93
CA GLY A 36 4.45 16.82 8.33
C GLY A 36 4.06 15.67 9.27
N VAL A 37 3.15 14.79 8.84
CA VAL A 37 2.79 13.59 9.62
C VAL A 37 3.95 12.60 9.67
N ALA A 38 4.63 12.35 8.55
CA ALA A 38 5.78 11.45 8.50
C ALA A 38 6.94 11.94 9.39
N ASP A 39 7.24 13.24 9.39
CA ASP A 39 8.24 13.83 10.28
C ASP A 39 7.85 13.65 11.75
N GLY A 40 6.57 13.87 12.09
CA GLY A 40 6.05 13.58 13.43
C GLY A 40 6.21 12.11 13.83
N LEU A 41 5.96 11.17 12.92
CA LEU A 41 6.14 9.73 13.18
C LEU A 41 7.62 9.37 13.37
N LEU A 42 8.52 10.04 12.65
CA LEU A 42 9.97 9.83 12.73
C LEU A 42 10.50 10.34 14.07
N GLN A 43 10.17 11.58 14.45
CA GLN A 43 10.58 12.18 15.73
C GLN A 43 10.08 11.38 16.94
N ASN A 44 8.88 10.80 16.84
CA ASN A 44 8.28 9.99 17.91
C ASN A 44 8.73 8.51 17.91
N GLY A 45 9.61 8.12 16.98
CA GLY A 45 10.20 6.78 16.90
C GLY A 45 9.25 5.68 16.43
N TYR A 46 8.17 6.04 15.73
CA TYR A 46 7.25 5.07 15.13
C TYR A 46 7.76 4.56 13.77
N ILE A 47 8.54 5.39 13.08
CA ILE A 47 9.28 5.03 11.86
C ILE A 47 10.76 5.39 12.02
N LYS A 48 11.62 4.73 11.26
CA LYS A 48 13.04 5.04 11.13
C LYS A 48 13.40 5.16 9.66
N SER A 49 14.36 6.03 9.34
CA SER A 49 14.97 6.08 8.02
C SER A 49 16.33 5.40 8.06
N VAL A 50 16.59 4.47 7.14
CA VAL A 50 17.90 3.83 6.94
C VAL A 50 18.13 3.81 5.43
N ASP A 51 19.27 4.33 4.99
CA ASP A 51 19.65 4.36 3.56
C ASP A 51 18.57 4.92 2.62
N GLN A 52 17.90 6.00 3.06
CA GLN A 52 16.78 6.66 2.34
C GLN A 52 15.48 5.85 2.29
N GLU A 53 15.44 4.66 2.88
CA GLU A 53 14.23 3.85 3.03
C GLU A 53 13.58 4.07 4.39
N PHE A 54 12.25 3.99 4.44
CA PHE A 54 11.48 4.15 5.67
C PHE A 54 11.00 2.80 6.20
N PHE A 55 11.26 2.53 7.48
CA PHE A 55 10.86 1.31 8.15
C PHE A 55 10.00 1.61 9.37
N VAL A 56 8.94 0.84 9.56
CA VAL A 56 8.11 0.89 10.77
C VAL A 56 8.82 0.17 11.91
N THR A 57 8.95 0.84 13.06
CA THR A 57 9.53 0.24 14.28
C THR A 57 8.55 -0.70 14.95
N GLU A 58 8.98 -1.52 15.91
CA GLU A 58 8.07 -2.35 16.72
C GLU A 58 7.00 -1.52 17.45
N LYS A 59 7.33 -0.27 17.81
CA LYS A 59 6.38 0.69 18.37
C LYS A 59 5.32 1.10 17.36
N GLY A 60 5.72 1.38 16.12
CA GLY A 60 4.80 1.70 15.00
C GLY A 60 3.91 0.54 14.60
N LYS A 61 4.45 -0.69 14.58
CA LYS A 61 3.68 -1.89 14.20
C LYS A 61 2.51 -2.17 15.13
N LYS A 62 2.65 -1.90 16.43
CA LYS A 62 1.57 -2.07 17.41
C LYS A 62 0.40 -1.12 17.19
N GLU A 63 0.65 0.00 16.53
CA GLU A 63 -0.36 1.04 16.30
C GLU A 63 -0.93 1.02 14.88
N ALA A 64 -0.22 0.37 13.94
CA ALA A 64 -0.68 0.12 12.59
C ALA A 64 -1.91 -0.80 12.58
N TYR A 65 -2.78 -0.63 11.60
CA TYR A 65 -3.90 -1.54 11.39
C TYR A 65 -3.41 -2.88 10.83
N GLY A 66 -4.10 -3.97 11.17
CA GLY A 66 -3.77 -5.30 10.66
C GLY A 66 -4.10 -5.50 9.18
N PHE A 67 -5.01 -4.69 8.62
CA PHE A 67 -5.58 -4.90 7.29
C PHE A 67 -5.61 -3.59 6.50
N TRP A 68 -4.62 -3.39 5.62
CA TRP A 68 -4.62 -2.25 4.69
C TRP A 68 -5.77 -2.34 3.67
N ASN A 69 -6.05 -3.56 3.19
CA ASN A 69 -7.02 -3.81 2.11
C ASN A 69 -8.46 -3.46 2.48
N GLU A 70 -8.78 -3.43 3.78
CA GLU A 70 -10.11 -3.07 4.26
C GLU A 70 -10.29 -1.55 4.40
N ILE A 71 -9.20 -0.79 4.36
CA ILE A 71 -9.17 0.64 4.66
C ILE A 71 -8.70 1.45 3.44
N SER A 72 -8.04 0.83 2.46
CA SER A 72 -7.69 1.48 1.20
C SER A 72 -8.97 1.79 0.41
N ILE A 73 -9.29 3.07 0.30
CA ILE A 73 -10.30 3.58 -0.64
C ILE A 73 -9.63 3.63 -2.01
N VAL A 74 -9.28 2.47 -2.54
CA VAL A 74 -9.16 2.34 -3.98
C VAL A 74 -10.54 1.82 -4.36
N GLU A 75 -11.41 2.71 -4.86
CA GLU A 75 -12.33 2.25 -5.89
C GLU A 75 -11.40 1.57 -6.89
N GLU A 76 -11.47 0.24 -6.99
CA GLU A 76 -10.89 -0.45 -8.12
C GLU A 76 -11.39 0.33 -9.32
N GLU A 77 -10.52 1.14 -9.95
CA GLU A 77 -10.76 1.49 -11.33
C GLU A 77 -10.95 0.13 -11.95
N ASP A 78 -12.20 -0.13 -12.32
CA ASP A 78 -12.66 -1.34 -12.95
C ASP A 78 -11.95 -1.37 -14.30
N THR A 79 -10.64 -1.67 -14.29
CA THR A 79 -9.89 -2.13 -15.44
C THR A 79 -10.39 -3.53 -15.68
N LYS A 80 -11.67 -3.63 -16.06
CA LYS A 80 -12.16 -4.58 -17.04
C LYS A 80 -11.35 -4.33 -18.29
N GLN A 81 -10.09 -4.75 -18.24
CA GLN A 81 -9.41 -5.21 -19.43
C GLN A 81 -10.32 -6.34 -19.91
N ASP A 82 -11.03 -6.10 -21.01
CA ASP A 82 -11.94 -7.08 -21.59
C ASP A 82 -11.17 -8.38 -21.77
N PHE A 83 -11.42 -9.33 -20.87
CA PHE A 83 -10.84 -10.66 -20.95
C PHE A 83 -11.44 -11.32 -22.20
N SER A 84 -10.68 -11.36 -23.29
CA SER A 84 -11.03 -12.14 -24.47
C SER A 84 -10.62 -13.60 -24.25
N TRP A 85 -11.56 -14.51 -24.48
CA TRP A 85 -11.30 -15.95 -24.49
C TRP A 85 -10.33 -16.40 -25.60
N ASP A 86 -9.96 -15.49 -26.52
CA ASP A 86 -9.07 -15.79 -27.64
C ASP A 86 -7.63 -16.13 -27.21
N GLU A 87 -7.21 -15.78 -25.99
CA GLU A 87 -5.85 -16.05 -25.49
C GLU A 87 -5.66 -17.41 -24.80
N LEU A 88 -6.71 -18.22 -24.66
CA LEU A 88 -6.58 -19.60 -24.18
C LEU A 88 -6.04 -20.50 -25.30
N TYR A 89 -4.73 -20.41 -25.54
CA TYR A 89 -4.02 -21.41 -26.33
C TYR A 89 -4.04 -22.75 -25.57
N ILE A 90 -4.91 -23.67 -26.00
CA ILE A 90 -4.86 -25.07 -25.55
C ILE A 90 -3.83 -25.79 -26.43
N PRO A 91 -2.70 -26.26 -25.89
CA PRO A 91 -1.74 -27.04 -26.66
C PRO A 91 -2.42 -28.30 -27.20
N LYS A 92 -2.27 -28.60 -28.50
CA LYS A 92 -2.93 -29.74 -29.18
C LYS A 92 -2.78 -31.08 -28.43
N ASN A 93 -1.66 -31.24 -27.73
CA ASN A 93 -1.29 -32.45 -26.97
C ASN A 93 -2.22 -32.71 -25.76
N PHE A 94 -3.08 -31.76 -25.38
CA PHE A 94 -4.03 -31.92 -24.29
C PHE A 94 -5.25 -32.77 -24.67
N LEU A 95 -5.58 -32.84 -25.97
CA LEU A 95 -6.74 -33.60 -26.49
C LEU A 95 -6.42 -35.04 -26.87
N GLU A 96 -5.14 -35.44 -26.91
CA GLU A 96 -4.72 -36.81 -27.29
C GLU A 96 -4.71 -37.81 -26.12
N LYS A 97 -5.23 -37.42 -24.94
CA LYS A 97 -5.28 -38.26 -23.73
C LYS A 97 -6.68 -38.52 -23.18
N ILE A 98 -7.73 -38.32 -23.97
CA ILE A 98 -9.11 -38.67 -23.59
C ILE A 98 -9.60 -39.82 -24.46
#